data_AF-G4ZKX2-F1
#
_entry.id   AF-G4ZKX2-F1
#
_cell.length_a   1.000
_cell.length_b   1.000
_cell.length_c   1.000
_cell.angle_alpha   90.00
_cell.angle_beta   90.00
_cell.angle_gamma   90.00
#
_symmetry.space_group_name_H-M   'P 1'
#
loop_
_entity.id
_entity.type
_entity.pdbx_description
1 polymer ?
#
loop_
_entity_poly.entity_id
_entity_poly.type
_entity_poly.pdbx_seq_one_letter_code
_entity_poly.pdbx_strand_id
1 'polypeptide(L)'
;EVCKMTRVCEMWTAFEREKTKRDFANSIRVRAKLFGAKYTKGTNMDKYLESLEDYRRQLENMNSPISDDEMARIILTSVEETHRNVIR
;
A
#
# COMPACT_ATOMS: atom_id res chain seq x y z
N GLU A 1 -16.64 0.33 -12.42
CA GLU A 1 -15.34 0.74 -11.84
C GLU A 1 -14.67 1.72 -12.80
N VAL A 2 -14.12 2.83 -12.30
CA VAL A 2 -13.47 3.86 -13.14
C VAL A 2 -12.38 3.27 -14.03
N CYS A 3 -11.61 2.29 -13.54
CA CYS A 3 -10.55 1.62 -14.29
C CYS A 3 -11.03 0.72 -15.46
N LYS A 4 -12.35 0.52 -15.63
CA LYS A 4 -12.93 -0.28 -16.73
C LYS A 4 -13.55 0.59 -17.83
N MET A 5 -13.40 1.91 -17.77
CA MET A 5 -13.92 2.82 -18.78
C MET A 5 -13.14 2.69 -20.10
N THR A 6 -13.88 2.64 -21.23
CA THR A 6 -13.30 2.42 -22.57
C THR A 6 -12.46 3.61 -23.07
N ARG A 7 -12.77 4.82 -22.60
CA ARG A 7 -12.06 6.04 -23.02
C ARG A 7 -11.23 6.59 -21.87
N VAL A 8 -9.93 6.72 -22.11
CA VAL A 8 -8.95 7.21 -21.12
C VAL A 8 -9.28 8.62 -20.62
N CYS A 9 -9.81 9.49 -21.49
CA CYS A 9 -10.24 10.84 -21.10
C CYS A 9 -11.42 10.82 -20.11
N GLU A 10 -12.40 9.94 -20.31
CA GLU A 10 -13.54 9.77 -19.41
C GLU A 10 -13.09 9.18 -18.06
N MET A 11 -12.09 8.29 -18.09
CA MET A 11 -11.47 7.73 -16.90
C MET A 11 -10.78 8.81 -16.04
N TRP A 12 -10.02 9.72 -16.64
CA TRP A 12 -9.33 10.79 -15.91
C TRP A 12 -10.33 11.77 -15.26
N THR A 13 -11.34 12.22 -16.00
CA THR A 13 -12.38 13.12 -15.47
C THR A 13 -13.19 12.45 -14.34
N ALA A 14 -13.44 11.15 -14.43
CA ALA A 14 -14.08 10.39 -13.36
C ALA A 14 -13.18 10.31 -12.10
N PHE A 15 -11.86 10.12 -12.27
CA PHE A 15 -10.93 10.18 -11.14
C PHE A 15 -10.93 11.54 -10.45
N GLU A 16 -10.88 12.65 -11.20
CA GLU A 16 -10.92 14.00 -10.62
C GLU A 16 -12.18 14.25 -9.79
N ARG A 17 -13.33 13.75 -10.25
CA ARG A 17 -14.63 13.90 -9.58
C ARG A 17 -14.78 13.00 -8.35
N GLU A 18 -14.30 11.77 -8.40
CA GLU A 18 -14.46 10.79 -7.30
C GLU A 18 -13.37 10.89 -6.24
N LYS A 19 -12.14 11.31 -6.61
CA LYS A 19 -10.94 11.20 -5.76
C LYS A 19 -10.56 12.49 -5.03
N THR A 20 -11.41 13.52 -5.07
CA THR A 20 -11.24 14.80 -4.35
C THR A 20 -11.68 14.77 -2.89
N LYS A 21 -12.15 13.62 -2.38
CA LYS A 21 -12.46 13.44 -0.95
C LYS A 21 -11.17 13.32 -0.15
N ARG A 22 -11.03 14.15 0.90
CA ARG A 22 -9.82 14.23 1.75
C ARG A 22 -9.37 12.88 2.28
N ASP A 23 -10.31 12.02 2.68
CA ASP A 23 -10.01 10.69 3.21
C ASP A 23 -9.43 9.75 2.16
N PHE A 24 -9.89 9.88 0.90
CA PHE A 24 -9.30 9.15 -0.23
C PHE A 24 -7.87 9.61 -0.51
N ALA A 25 -7.61 10.93 -0.50
CA ALA A 25 -6.25 11.44 -0.68
C ALA A 25 -5.31 10.99 0.46
N ASN A 26 -5.81 10.91 1.70
CA ASN A 26 -5.05 10.44 2.84
C ASN A 26 -4.75 8.94 2.74
N SER A 27 -5.72 8.11 2.37
CA SER A 27 -5.49 6.67 2.20
C SER A 27 -4.50 6.38 1.07
N ILE A 28 -4.52 7.15 -0.02
CA ILE A 28 -3.50 7.05 -1.09
C ILE A 28 -2.10 7.37 -0.57
N ARG A 29 -1.94 8.40 0.27
CA ARG A 29 -0.62 8.73 0.85
C ARG A 29 -0.11 7.63 1.77
N VAL A 30 -0.97 7.05 2.61
CA VAL A 30 -0.57 5.95 3.50
C VAL A 30 -0.24 4.70 2.69
N ARG A 31 -1.05 4.36 1.67
CA ARG A 31 -0.75 3.27 0.72
C ARG A 31 0.62 3.45 0.07
N ALA A 32 0.93 4.65 -0.43
CA ALA A 32 2.23 4.93 -1.05
C ALA A 32 3.41 4.71 -0.07
N LYS A 33 3.25 5.07 1.21
CA LYS A 33 4.26 4.78 2.25
C LYS A 33 4.41 3.29 2.50
N LEU A 34 3.30 2.57 2.60
CA LEU A 34 3.30 1.12 2.83
C LEU A 34 3.98 0.37 1.68
N PHE A 35 3.56 0.60 0.43
CA PHE A 35 4.15 -0.06 -0.73
C PHE A 35 5.61 0.36 -0.99
N GLY A 36 5.98 1.57 -0.59
CA GLY A 36 7.34 2.09 -0.73
C GLY A 36 8.29 1.71 0.40
N ALA A 37 7.81 1.08 1.47
CA ALA A 37 8.60 0.76 2.64
C ALA A 37 9.59 -0.38 2.35
N LYS A 38 10.87 -0.04 2.16
CA LYS A 38 11.94 -1.01 1.90
C LYS A 38 12.58 -1.48 3.20
N TYR A 39 12.81 -2.78 3.32
CA TYR A 39 13.65 -3.31 4.37
C TYR A 39 15.12 -3.01 4.04
N THR A 40 15.85 -2.43 4.98
CA THR A 40 17.29 -2.17 4.85
C THR A 40 18.06 -3.13 5.74
N LYS A 41 19.13 -3.74 5.20
CA LYS A 41 19.97 -4.67 5.96
C LYS A 41 20.56 -3.97 7.18
N GLY A 42 20.33 -4.54 8.37
CA GLY A 42 20.73 -3.95 9.65
C GLY A 42 19.61 -3.21 10.37
N THR A 43 18.45 -3.01 9.74
CA THR A 43 17.23 -2.57 10.43
C THR A 43 16.66 -3.72 11.26
N ASN A 44 16.24 -3.41 12.48
CA ASN A 44 15.53 -4.36 13.34
C ASN A 44 14.20 -4.76 12.66
N MET A 45 14.00 -6.06 12.47
CA MET A 45 12.83 -6.60 11.76
C MET A 45 11.52 -6.27 12.46
N ASP A 46 11.48 -6.37 13.79
CA ASP A 46 10.29 -6.09 14.58
C ASP A 46 9.85 -4.63 14.40
N LYS A 47 10.79 -3.68 14.46
CA LYS A 47 10.51 -2.26 14.21
C LYS A 47 10.01 -2.00 12.79
N TYR A 48 10.54 -2.73 11.82
CA TYR A 48 10.09 -2.62 10.43
C TYR A 48 8.66 -3.12 10.28
N LEU A 49 8.35 -4.30 10.81
CA LEU A 49 7.01 -4.89 10.78
C LEU A 49 5.99 -4.05 11.57
N GLU A 50 6.36 -3.53 12.75
CA GLU A 50 5.54 -2.58 13.50
C GLU A 50 5.18 -1.35 12.67
N SER A 51 6.14 -0.80 11.91
CA SER A 51 5.89 0.36 11.05
C SER A 51 4.92 0.05 9.91
N LEU A 52 4.99 -1.15 9.32
CA LEU A 52 4.03 -1.58 8.30
C LEU A 52 2.64 -1.77 8.89
N GLU A 53 2.56 -2.32 10.10
CA GLU A 53 1.30 -2.59 10.75
C GLU A 53 0.59 -1.32 11.24
N ASP A 54 1.37 -0.29 11.60
CA ASP A 54 0.85 1.05 11.84
C ASP A 54 0.24 1.67 10.56
N TYR A 55 0.81 1.42 9.38
CA TYR A 55 0.19 1.83 8.12
C TYR A 55 -1.08 1.04 7.81
N ARG A 56 -1.09 -0.27 8.08
CA ARG A 56 -2.29 -1.11 7.90
C ARG A 56 -3.45 -0.62 8.78
N ARG A 57 -3.19 -0.34 10.06
CA ARG A 57 -4.19 0.23 10.99
C ARG A 57 -4.69 1.61 10.57
N GLN A 58 -3.80 2.49 10.10
CA GLN A 58 -4.21 3.79 9.56
C GLN A 58 -5.17 3.64 8.37
N LEU A 59 -4.93 2.66 7.50
CA LEU A 59 -5.79 2.37 6.35
C LEU A 59 -7.13 1.77 6.75
N GLU A 60 -7.17 0.88 7.75
CA GLU A 60 -8.41 0.36 8.34
C GLU A 60 -9.27 1.50 8.91
N ASN A 61 -8.66 2.41 9.67
CA ASN A 61 -9.34 3.58 10.24
C ASN A 61 -9.93 4.53 9.17
N MET A 62 -9.40 4.49 7.94
CA MET A 62 -9.89 5.26 6.79
C MET A 62 -10.87 4.47 5.91
N ASN A 63 -11.40 3.34 6.39
CA ASN A 63 -12.27 2.42 5.63
C ASN A 63 -11.64 1.93 4.31
N SER A 64 -10.31 1.82 4.27
CA SER A 64 -9.54 1.34 3.13
C SER A 64 -8.62 0.17 3.55
N PRO A 65 -9.17 -0.92 4.10
CA PRO A 65 -8.36 -2.02 4.62
C PRO A 65 -7.46 -2.64 3.54
N ILE A 66 -6.38 -3.26 3.99
CA ILE A 66 -5.49 -4.10 3.19
C ILE A 66 -5.67 -5.53 3.68
N SER A 67 -5.80 -6.45 2.72
CA SER A 67 -5.95 -7.88 3.02
C SER A 67 -4.64 -8.48 3.53
N ASP A 68 -4.74 -9.54 4.31
CA ASP A 68 -3.56 -10.25 4.82
C ASP A 68 -2.67 -10.79 3.68
N ASP A 69 -3.25 -11.25 2.58
CA ASP A 69 -2.51 -11.69 1.38
C ASP A 69 -1.71 -10.54 0.75
N GLU A 70 -2.33 -9.37 0.62
CA GLU A 70 -1.66 -8.17 0.11
C GLU A 70 -0.54 -7.72 1.06
N MET A 71 -0.76 -7.78 2.37
CA MET A 71 0.26 -7.46 3.37
C MET A 71 1.46 -8.42 3.30
N ALA A 72 1.20 -9.73 3.16
CA ALA A 72 2.26 -10.73 2.98
C ALA A 72 3.09 -10.45 1.72
N ARG A 73 2.45 -10.12 0.59
CA ARG A 73 3.16 -9.76 -0.66
C ARG A 73 4.05 -8.53 -0.48
N ILE A 74 3.57 -7.49 0.22
CA ILE A 74 4.36 -6.27 0.48
C ILE A 74 5.61 -6.60 1.29
N ILE A 75 5.46 -7.35 2.39
CA ILE A 75 6.56 -7.73 3.26
C ILE A 75 7.57 -8.60 2.50
N LEU A 76 7.11 -9.60 1.76
CA LEU A 76 7.99 -10.49 1.03
C LEU A 76 8.73 -9.75 -0.09
N THR A 77 8.04 -8.90 -0.85
CA THR A 77 8.69 -8.08 -1.91
C THR A 77 9.78 -7.16 -1.33
N SER A 78 9.56 -6.59 -0.14
CA SER A 78 10.53 -5.68 0.46
C SER A 78 11.76 -6.37 1.05
N VAL A 79 11.66 -7.66 1.39
CA VAL A 79 12.77 -8.47 1.93
C VAL A 79 13.38 -9.41 0.90
N GLU A 80 12.83 -9.55 -0.31
CA GLU A 80 13.31 -10.47 -1.36
C GLU A 80 14.82 -10.38 -1.59
N GLU A 81 15.35 -9.16 -1.73
CA GLU A 81 16.77 -8.94 -1.99
C GLU A 81 17.68 -9.30 -0.81
N THR A 82 17.16 -9.25 0.43
CA THR A 82 17.95 -9.42 1.66
C THR A 82 17.76 -10.79 2.31
N HIS A 83 16.60 -11.40 2.16
CA HIS A 83 16.16 -12.65 2.79
C HIS A 83 15.68 -13.67 1.75
N ARG A 84 16.49 -13.90 0.70
CA ARG A 84 16.21 -14.86 -0.39
C ARG A 84 15.82 -16.27 0.04
N ASN A 85 16.12 -16.68 1.28
CA ASN A 85 15.75 -18.00 1.78
C ASN A 85 14.26 -18.12 2.16
N VAL A 86 13.58 -17.00 2.39
CA VAL A 86 12.15 -16.95 2.80
C VAL A 86 11.24 -17.03 1.58
N ILE A 87 11.71 -16.56 0.42
CA ILE A 87 11.00 -16.62 -0.86
C ILE A 87 11.59 -17.78 -1.65
N ARG A 88 11.01 -18.96 -1.48
CA ARG A 88 11.36 -20.18 -2.22
C ARG A 88 10.12 -20.80 -2.84
#